data_AF-A0A812S1L6-F1
#
_entry.id   AF-A0A812S1L6-F1
#
_cell.length_a   1.000
_cell.length_b   1.000
_cell.length_c   1.000
_cell.angle_alpha   90.00
_cell.angle_beta   90.00
_cell.angle_gamma   90.00
#
_symmetry.space_group_name_H-M   'P 1'
#
loop_
_entity.id
_entity.type
_entity.pdbx_description
1 polymer ?
#
loop_
_entity_poly.entity_id
_entity_poly.type
_entity_poly.pdbx_seq_one_letter_code
_entity_poly.pdbx_strand_id
1 'polypeptide(L)'
;MAPDGKFVNIECDLQDFESVRRAAAEIKSKYRKLYCLSLNAGIVAMPDKATKDGFDVQMQTNHLSHFLLAAELMPLLEAEAQESGDARIVTHTSMGRLHTRNRCLEEKYFGRNGGNLGGNSTDFMGDGCFARYFQTKLANTVFTYSLHEKLKKRGSKVRSISAHPGGSQTNFADHLPHMASSVSTFQSQEDGSMGLLTAMVSLGRSSMDPLVPLLRNPYLPKES
;
A
#
# COMPACT_ATOMS: atom_id res chain seq x y z
N MET A 1 24.07 0.34 -0.89
CA MET A 1 23.86 -0.37 0.40
C MET A 1 24.35 0.52 1.54
N ALA A 2 23.70 0.48 2.70
CA ALA A 2 24.16 1.17 3.91
C ALA A 2 25.05 0.20 4.72
N PRO A 3 26.38 0.26 4.60
CA PRO A 3 27.29 -0.78 5.10
C PRO A 3 27.27 -0.93 6.63
N ASP A 4 26.92 0.13 7.36
CA ASP A 4 26.81 0.12 8.83
C ASP A 4 25.36 -0.04 9.33
N GLY A 5 24.43 -0.35 8.43
CA GLY A 5 23.03 -0.57 8.78
C GLY A 5 22.86 -1.80 9.68
N LYS A 6 22.14 -1.63 10.80
CA LYS A 6 21.70 -2.76 11.62
C LYS A 6 20.36 -3.25 11.10
N PHE A 7 20.33 -4.50 10.63
CA PHE A 7 19.12 -5.13 10.10
C PHE A 7 18.60 -6.17 11.09
N VAL A 8 17.30 -6.08 11.40
CA VAL A 8 16.59 -7.04 12.25
C VAL A 8 15.46 -7.63 11.43
N ASN A 9 15.44 -8.95 11.29
CA ASN A 9 14.38 -9.66 10.59
C ASN A 9 13.24 -9.97 11.54
N ILE A 10 12.01 -9.70 11.11
CA ILE A 10 10.77 -10.02 11.83
C ILE A 10 9.85 -10.69 10.82
N GLU A 11 9.39 -11.89 11.14
CA GLU A 11 8.50 -12.66 10.27
C GLU A 11 7.12 -12.01 10.22
N CYS A 12 6.60 -11.80 9.01
CA CYS A 12 5.30 -11.17 8.80
C CYS A 12 4.67 -11.70 7.50
N ASP A 13 3.84 -12.73 7.61
CA ASP A 13 3.01 -13.19 6.50
C ASP A 13 1.76 -12.30 6.37
N LEU A 14 1.70 -11.53 5.30
CA LEU A 14 0.57 -10.63 5.02
C LEU A 14 -0.70 -11.37 4.57
N GLN A 15 -0.67 -12.70 4.39
CA GLN A 15 -1.85 -13.54 4.18
C GLN A 15 -2.41 -14.12 5.48
N ASP A 16 -1.85 -13.71 6.63
CA ASP A 16 -2.24 -14.14 7.98
C ASP A 16 -2.32 -12.94 8.94
N PHE A 17 -3.54 -12.53 9.31
CA PHE A 17 -3.69 -11.42 10.27
C PHE A 17 -3.06 -11.67 11.65
N GLU A 18 -3.02 -12.93 12.11
CA GLU A 18 -2.32 -13.27 13.35
C GLU A 18 -0.81 -13.12 13.20
N SER A 19 -0.25 -13.43 12.02
CA SER A 19 1.17 -13.16 11.74
C SER A 19 1.47 -11.67 11.76
N VAL A 20 0.59 -10.84 11.19
CA VAL A 20 0.74 -9.37 11.22
C VAL A 20 0.73 -8.85 12.65
N ARG A 21 -0.18 -9.34 13.50
CA ARG A 21 -0.25 -8.97 14.92
C ARG A 21 1.00 -9.39 15.69
N ARG A 22 1.49 -10.62 15.47
CA ARG A 22 2.73 -11.12 16.07
C ARG A 22 3.93 -10.25 15.67
N ALA A 23 4.06 -9.93 14.39
CA ALA A 23 5.12 -9.05 13.89
C ALA A 23 5.08 -7.67 14.56
N ALA A 24 3.90 -7.06 14.64
CA ALA A 24 3.74 -5.76 15.27
C ALA A 24 4.02 -5.81 16.79
N ALA A 25 3.61 -6.87 17.47
CA ALA A 25 3.92 -7.08 18.89
C ALA A 25 5.43 -7.23 19.11
N GLU A 26 6.13 -7.98 18.25
CA GLU A 26 7.58 -8.13 18.30
C GLU A 26 8.28 -6.78 18.11
N ILE A 27 7.88 -5.98 17.11
CA ILE A 27 8.42 -4.62 16.89
C ILE A 27 8.22 -3.76 18.15
N LYS A 28 7.02 -3.75 18.72
CA LYS A 28 6.68 -3.00 19.95
C LYS A 28 7.48 -3.45 21.18
N SER A 29 7.91 -4.71 21.22
CA SER A 29 8.75 -5.22 22.30
C SER A 29 10.21 -4.75 22.23
N LYS A 30 10.72 -4.50 21.01
CA LYS A 30 12.11 -4.10 20.75
C LYS A 30 12.31 -2.59 20.66
N TYR A 31 11.28 -1.86 20.24
CA TYR A 31 11.38 -0.43 19.93
C TYR A 31 10.25 0.36 20.57
N ARG A 32 10.57 1.58 21.00
CA ARG A 32 9.59 2.54 21.55
C ARG A 32 9.09 3.54 20.51
N LYS A 33 9.79 3.64 19.37
CA LYS A 33 9.58 4.65 18.35
C LYS A 33 9.81 4.06 16.97
N LEU A 34 9.09 4.55 15.98
CA LEU A 34 9.24 4.17 14.58
C LEU A 34 9.18 5.42 13.71
N TYR A 35 10.28 5.74 13.03
CA TYR A 35 10.35 6.92 12.17
C TYR A 35 9.56 6.73 10.88
N CYS A 36 9.68 5.57 10.26
CA CYS A 36 9.08 5.30 8.97
C CYS A 36 8.54 3.87 8.88
N LEU A 37 7.31 3.73 8.41
CA LEU A 37 6.68 2.47 8.05
C LEU A 37 6.46 2.43 6.54
N SER A 38 7.10 1.49 5.85
CA SER A 38 6.93 1.30 4.40
C SER A 38 5.98 0.13 4.14
N LEU A 39 4.76 0.44 3.70
CA LEU A 39 3.73 -0.53 3.29
C LEU A 39 3.95 -0.90 1.82
N ASN A 40 5.10 -1.55 1.56
CA ASN A 40 5.62 -1.80 0.21
C ASN A 40 5.18 -3.15 -0.38
N ALA A 41 5.19 -4.20 0.44
CA ALA A 41 5.00 -5.56 -0.03
C ALA A 41 3.64 -5.73 -0.75
N GLY A 42 3.60 -6.59 -1.76
CA GLY A 42 2.37 -6.92 -2.46
C GLY A 42 2.55 -8.03 -3.49
N ILE A 43 1.44 -8.45 -4.07
CA ILE A 43 1.32 -9.46 -5.12
C ILE A 43 0.35 -8.99 -6.21
N VAL A 44 0.40 -9.61 -7.39
CA VAL A 44 -0.48 -9.29 -8.53
C VAL A 44 -0.82 -10.54 -9.33
N ALA A 45 -1.95 -10.46 -10.03
CA ALA A 45 -2.46 -11.49 -10.94
C ALA A 45 -2.54 -12.88 -10.31
N MET A 46 -2.90 -12.93 -9.03
CA MET A 46 -3.02 -14.19 -8.30
C MET A 46 -4.35 -14.88 -8.59
N PRO A 47 -4.40 -16.23 -8.54
CA PRO A 47 -5.65 -16.96 -8.60
C PRO A 47 -6.65 -16.45 -7.56
N ASP A 48 -7.94 -16.44 -7.92
CA ASP A 48 -9.04 -16.09 -7.05
C ASP A 48 -9.15 -17.16 -5.96
N LYS A 49 -8.53 -16.87 -4.82
CA LYS A 49 -8.45 -17.77 -3.67
C LYS A 49 -8.58 -16.95 -2.41
N ALA A 50 -9.21 -17.55 -1.42
CA ALA A 50 -9.19 -17.03 -0.07
C ALA A 50 -7.84 -17.27 0.60
N THR A 51 -7.37 -16.28 1.35
CA THR A 51 -6.42 -16.51 2.45
C THR A 51 -7.09 -17.35 3.54
N LYS A 52 -6.31 -17.75 4.57
CA LYS A 52 -6.89 -18.41 5.74
C LYS A 52 -7.87 -17.53 6.52
N ASP A 53 -7.80 -16.21 6.37
CA ASP A 53 -8.75 -15.27 6.97
C ASP A 53 -10.02 -15.07 6.10
N GLY A 54 -10.11 -15.73 4.95
CA GLY A 54 -11.31 -15.73 4.09
C GLY A 54 -11.39 -14.59 3.08
N PHE A 55 -10.41 -13.69 3.03
CA PHE A 55 -10.36 -12.57 2.09
C PHE A 55 -9.64 -12.95 0.79
N ASP A 56 -9.87 -12.21 -0.29
CA ASP A 56 -9.05 -12.36 -1.50
C ASP A 56 -7.57 -12.19 -1.17
N VAL A 57 -6.76 -13.10 -1.72
CA VAL A 57 -5.31 -13.14 -1.49
C VAL A 57 -4.62 -11.82 -1.84
N GLN A 58 -5.04 -11.14 -2.91
CA GLN A 58 -4.43 -9.87 -3.31
C GLN A 58 -4.90 -8.73 -2.39
N MET A 59 -6.20 -8.63 -2.10
CA MET A 59 -6.74 -7.57 -1.24
C MET A 59 -6.18 -7.65 0.17
N GLN A 60 -6.11 -8.85 0.75
CA GLN A 60 -5.54 -9.00 2.09
C GLN A 60 -4.06 -8.61 2.10
N THR A 61 -3.26 -9.21 1.22
CA THR A 61 -1.81 -8.98 1.17
C THR A 61 -1.47 -7.52 0.90
N ASN A 62 -2.10 -6.92 -0.11
CA ASN A 62 -1.72 -5.61 -0.62
C ASN A 62 -2.35 -4.45 0.15
N HIS A 63 -3.40 -4.69 0.92
CA HIS A 63 -4.16 -3.63 1.57
C HIS A 63 -4.57 -3.94 3.01
N LEU A 64 -5.37 -4.98 3.28
CA LEU A 64 -5.95 -5.18 4.62
C LEU A 64 -4.89 -5.45 5.69
N SER A 65 -3.88 -6.26 5.36
CA SER A 65 -2.77 -6.54 6.27
C SER A 65 -1.87 -5.33 6.48
N HIS A 66 -1.68 -4.50 5.45
CA HIS A 66 -0.98 -3.22 5.59
C HIS A 66 -1.75 -2.21 6.44
N PHE A 67 -3.07 -2.15 6.28
CA PHE A 67 -3.96 -1.36 7.13
C PHE A 67 -3.84 -1.79 8.60
N LEU A 68 -3.91 -3.10 8.86
CA LEU A 68 -3.75 -3.66 10.20
C LEU A 68 -2.37 -3.34 10.79
N LEU A 69 -1.29 -3.55 10.04
CA LEU A 69 0.07 -3.25 10.47
C LEU A 69 0.25 -1.76 10.82
N ALA A 70 -0.27 -0.86 9.98
CA ALA A 70 -0.23 0.57 10.23
C ALA A 70 -1.03 0.96 11.49
N ALA A 71 -2.18 0.34 11.72
CA ALA A 71 -2.96 0.57 12.93
C ALA A 71 -2.22 0.08 14.18
N GLU A 72 -1.64 -1.12 14.14
CA GLU A 72 -0.91 -1.75 15.26
C GLU A 72 0.36 -0.98 15.66
N LEU A 73 1.03 -0.36 14.69
CA LEU A 73 2.29 0.39 14.88
C LEU A 73 2.10 1.90 15.02
N MET A 74 0.87 2.41 14.89
CA MET A 74 0.54 3.83 15.06
C MET A 74 1.07 4.43 16.37
N PRO A 75 1.05 3.74 17.54
CA PRO A 75 1.59 4.29 18.77
C PRO A 75 3.09 4.63 18.69
N LEU A 76 3.89 3.82 18.00
CA LEU A 76 5.34 4.04 17.85
C LEU A 76 5.62 5.20 16.87
N LEU A 77 4.80 5.33 15.83
CA LEU A 77 4.87 6.44 14.87
C LEU A 77 4.52 7.76 15.55
N GLU A 78 3.47 7.80 16.37
CA GLU A 78 3.10 9.01 17.12
C GLU A 78 4.15 9.37 18.17
N ALA A 79 4.73 8.40 18.88
CA ALA A 79 5.81 8.65 19.82
C ALA A 79 7.01 9.30 19.14
N GLU A 80 7.40 8.82 17.96
CA GLU A 80 8.47 9.41 17.17
C GLU A 80 8.09 10.81 16.66
N ALA A 81 6.89 10.97 16.09
CA ALA A 81 6.42 12.25 15.58
C ALA A 81 6.31 13.32 16.68
N GLN A 82 5.97 12.93 17.91
CA GLN A 82 5.93 13.84 19.06
C GLN A 82 7.33 14.32 19.46
N GLU A 83 8.33 13.44 19.41
CA GLU A 83 9.71 13.75 19.82
C GLU A 83 10.48 14.52 18.73
N SER A 84 10.52 14.00 17.51
CA SER A 84 11.32 14.58 16.41
C SER A 84 10.55 15.56 15.53
N GLY A 85 9.23 15.62 15.68
CA GLY A 85 8.36 16.45 14.85
C GLY A 85 7.97 15.82 13.51
N ASP A 86 8.39 14.58 13.22
CA ASP A 86 8.11 13.90 11.96
C ASP A 86 8.09 12.36 12.15
N ALA A 87 7.10 11.70 11.57
CA ALA A 87 7.13 10.26 11.31
C ALA A 87 6.26 9.97 10.09
N ARG A 88 6.49 8.84 9.42
CA ARG A 88 5.92 8.60 8.08
C ARG A 88 5.34 7.21 7.92
N ILE A 89 4.18 7.14 7.28
CA ILE A 89 3.66 5.93 6.67
C ILE A 89 3.71 6.14 5.16
N VAL A 90 4.46 5.29 4.46
CA VAL A 90 4.60 5.34 3.01
C VAL A 90 3.90 4.13 2.42
N THR A 91 2.80 4.35 1.70
CA THR A 91 1.98 3.31 1.10
C THR A 91 2.27 3.16 -0.39
N HIS A 92 2.53 1.93 -0.83
CA HIS A 92 2.84 1.64 -2.21
C HIS A 92 1.55 1.47 -3.07
N THR A 93 1.35 2.38 -4.02
CA THR A 93 0.25 2.33 -5.01
C THR A 93 0.74 1.99 -6.43
N SER A 94 -0.14 2.04 -7.43
CA SER A 94 0.17 1.78 -8.84
C SER A 94 -0.72 2.60 -9.77
N MET A 95 -0.37 2.71 -11.05
CA MET A 95 -1.29 3.18 -12.10
C MET A 95 -2.50 2.24 -12.26
N GLY A 96 -2.41 0.99 -11.79
CA GLY A 96 -3.55 0.08 -11.73
C GLY A 96 -4.80 0.68 -11.06
N ARG A 97 -4.62 1.58 -10.08
CA ARG A 97 -5.75 2.29 -9.43
C ARG A 97 -6.68 3.01 -10.42
N LEU A 98 -6.14 3.46 -11.56
CA LEU A 98 -6.85 4.22 -12.59
C LEU A 98 -7.75 3.35 -13.48
N HIS A 99 -7.61 2.02 -13.39
CA HIS A 99 -8.31 1.02 -14.21
C HIS A 99 -9.45 0.31 -13.45
N THR A 100 -9.78 0.76 -12.24
CA THR A 100 -10.97 0.30 -11.53
C THR A 100 -12.23 0.80 -12.23
N ARG A 101 -13.30 0.00 -12.20
CA ARG A 101 -14.60 0.38 -12.78
C ARG A 101 -15.09 1.67 -12.11
N ASN A 102 -15.41 2.67 -12.93
CA ASN A 102 -15.83 4.01 -12.50
C ASN A 102 -14.83 4.75 -11.55
N ARG A 103 -13.59 4.28 -11.42
CA ARG A 103 -12.61 4.78 -10.44
C ARG A 103 -13.12 4.74 -8.99
N CYS A 104 -13.95 3.76 -8.66
CA CYS A 104 -14.53 3.61 -7.32
C CYS A 104 -14.10 2.30 -6.65
N LEU A 105 -14.04 2.36 -5.32
CA LEU A 105 -13.95 1.15 -4.51
C LEU A 105 -15.29 0.42 -4.54
N GLU A 106 -15.25 -0.90 -4.75
CA GLU A 106 -16.42 -1.75 -4.63
C GLU A 106 -16.35 -2.54 -3.33
N GLU A 107 -17.43 -2.47 -2.54
CA GLU A 107 -17.52 -3.11 -1.22
C GLU A 107 -17.21 -4.61 -1.26
N LYS A 108 -17.58 -5.29 -2.36
CA LYS A 108 -17.39 -6.74 -2.53
C LYS A 108 -15.93 -7.18 -2.33
N TYR A 109 -14.94 -6.34 -2.62
CA TYR A 109 -13.53 -6.74 -2.45
C TYR A 109 -13.05 -6.69 -1.00
N PHE A 110 -13.78 -6.04 -0.10
CA PHE A 110 -13.41 -5.89 1.31
C PHE A 110 -14.08 -6.95 2.22
N GLY A 111 -14.84 -7.88 1.64
CA GLY A 111 -15.52 -8.95 2.37
C GLY A 111 -14.72 -10.25 2.46
N ARG A 112 -15.20 -11.18 3.30
CA ARG A 112 -14.67 -12.56 3.39
C ARG A 112 -15.28 -13.44 2.31
N ASN A 113 -14.97 -13.14 1.05
CA ASN A 113 -15.49 -13.82 -0.14
C ASN A 113 -14.37 -14.15 -1.15
N GLY A 114 -13.15 -14.35 -0.67
CA GLY A 114 -12.04 -14.79 -1.53
C GLY A 114 -12.39 -16.09 -2.25
N GLY A 115 -12.02 -16.20 -3.53
CA GLY A 115 -12.46 -17.30 -4.40
C GLY A 115 -13.79 -17.04 -5.14
N ASN A 116 -14.47 -15.92 -4.86
CA ASN A 116 -15.73 -15.55 -5.50
C ASN A 116 -15.73 -14.08 -5.98
N LEU A 117 -14.63 -13.65 -6.61
CA LEU A 117 -14.36 -12.29 -7.04
C LEU A 117 -13.87 -12.23 -8.49
N GLY A 118 -14.63 -12.88 -9.38
CA GLY A 118 -14.45 -12.81 -10.84
C GLY A 118 -13.50 -13.85 -11.43
N GLY A 119 -12.93 -14.75 -10.62
CA GLY A 119 -12.15 -15.90 -11.12
C GLY A 119 -10.75 -15.55 -11.63
N ASN A 120 -10.19 -16.42 -12.47
CA ASN A 120 -8.77 -16.42 -12.84
C ASN A 120 -8.47 -15.76 -14.19
N SER A 121 -9.41 -15.02 -14.77
CA SER A 121 -9.17 -14.31 -16.03
C SER A 121 -8.00 -13.35 -15.87
N THR A 122 -7.09 -13.39 -16.86
CA THR A 122 -5.93 -12.50 -16.97
C THR A 122 -6.18 -11.37 -17.98
N ASP A 123 -7.42 -11.19 -18.44
CA ASP A 123 -7.78 -10.01 -19.22
C ASP A 123 -7.50 -8.75 -18.40
N PHE A 124 -6.66 -7.87 -18.93
CA PHE A 124 -6.21 -6.67 -18.25
C PHE A 124 -7.38 -5.74 -17.93
N MET A 125 -8.36 -5.63 -18.84
CA MET A 125 -9.52 -4.74 -18.71
C MET A 125 -10.81 -5.46 -18.30
N GLY A 126 -10.75 -6.78 -18.16
CA GLY A 126 -11.88 -7.61 -17.74
C GLY A 126 -12.00 -7.73 -16.22
N ASP A 127 -13.04 -8.44 -15.80
CA ASP A 127 -13.12 -8.95 -14.44
C ASP A 127 -12.03 -10.04 -14.21
N GLY A 128 -11.64 -10.28 -12.96
CA GLY A 128 -10.65 -11.31 -12.61
C GLY A 128 -9.42 -10.75 -11.91
N CYS A 129 -8.24 -11.32 -12.21
CA CYS A 129 -7.05 -11.12 -11.37
C CYS A 129 -6.57 -9.67 -11.34
N PHE A 130 -6.61 -8.97 -12.48
CA PHE A 130 -6.23 -7.56 -12.55
C PHE A 130 -7.28 -6.63 -11.92
N ALA A 131 -8.58 -6.90 -12.08
CA ALA A 131 -9.63 -6.13 -11.42
C ALA A 131 -9.48 -6.14 -9.89
N ARG A 132 -9.23 -7.32 -9.31
CA ARG A 132 -8.92 -7.47 -7.87
C ARG A 132 -7.67 -6.67 -7.48
N TYR A 133 -6.59 -6.78 -8.25
CA TYR A 133 -5.36 -6.02 -8.01
C TYR A 133 -5.57 -4.50 -8.07
N PHE A 134 -6.29 -3.99 -9.07
CA PHE A 134 -6.57 -2.56 -9.23
C PHE A 134 -7.34 -2.00 -8.05
N GLN A 135 -8.29 -2.76 -7.52
CA GLN A 135 -9.02 -2.41 -6.30
C GLN A 135 -8.09 -2.28 -5.09
N THR A 136 -7.09 -3.16 -4.95
CA THR A 136 -6.09 -3.03 -3.87
C THR A 136 -5.29 -1.72 -3.98
N LYS A 137 -4.91 -1.31 -5.19
CA LYS A 137 -4.10 -0.11 -5.41
C LYS A 137 -4.91 1.17 -5.30
N LEU A 138 -6.19 1.14 -5.68
CA LEU A 138 -7.12 2.22 -5.35
C LEU A 138 -7.33 2.32 -3.83
N ALA A 139 -7.49 1.20 -3.14
CA ALA A 139 -7.67 1.16 -1.69
C ALA A 139 -6.46 1.76 -0.96
N ASN A 140 -5.23 1.45 -1.39
CA ASN A 140 -4.01 2.07 -0.86
C ASN A 140 -4.00 3.60 -1.02
N THR A 141 -4.45 4.11 -2.16
CA THR A 141 -4.56 5.56 -2.39
C THR A 141 -5.63 6.18 -1.47
N VAL A 142 -6.83 5.62 -1.42
CA VAL A 142 -7.93 6.12 -0.56
C VAL A 142 -7.55 6.07 0.91
N PHE A 143 -6.91 5.00 1.36
CA PHE A 143 -6.39 4.86 2.72
C PHE A 143 -5.37 5.96 3.04
N THR A 144 -4.42 6.20 2.14
CA THR A 144 -3.38 7.22 2.35
C THR A 144 -4.01 8.60 2.58
N TYR A 145 -4.93 9.01 1.71
CA TYR A 145 -5.63 10.29 1.82
C TYR A 145 -6.51 10.36 3.08
N SER A 146 -7.30 9.32 3.32
CA SER A 146 -8.22 9.28 4.47
C SER A 146 -7.46 9.30 5.80
N LEU A 147 -6.33 8.60 5.87
CA LEU A 147 -5.46 8.61 7.04
C LEU A 147 -4.80 9.98 7.21
N HIS A 148 -4.29 10.59 6.14
CA HIS A 148 -3.71 11.93 6.20
C HIS A 148 -4.70 12.95 6.78
N GLU A 149 -5.93 12.97 6.28
CA GLU A 149 -6.99 13.86 6.78
C GLU A 149 -7.33 13.60 8.25
N LYS A 150 -7.42 12.33 8.67
CA LYS A 150 -7.65 11.95 10.07
C LYS A 150 -6.50 12.38 10.99
N LEU A 151 -5.25 12.21 10.55
CA LEU A 151 -4.05 12.60 11.29
C LEU A 151 -3.99 14.12 11.47
N LYS A 152 -4.22 14.87 10.38
CA LYS A 152 -4.26 16.33 10.39
C LYS A 152 -5.34 16.86 11.33
N LYS A 153 -6.55 16.31 11.28
CA LYS A 153 -7.67 16.72 12.16
C LYS A 153 -7.38 16.53 13.65
N ARG A 154 -6.55 15.56 14.03
CA ARG A 154 -6.14 15.34 15.43
C ARG A 154 -4.84 16.04 15.82
N GLY A 155 -4.26 16.87 14.94
CA GLY A 155 -2.99 17.54 15.18
C GLY A 155 -1.77 16.60 15.23
N SER A 156 -1.88 15.39 14.68
CA SER A 156 -0.74 14.47 14.58
C SER A 156 0.29 15.00 13.59
N LYS A 157 1.57 14.82 13.92
CA LYS A 157 2.70 15.13 13.04
C LYS A 157 3.11 13.94 12.15
N VAL A 158 2.43 12.79 12.29
CA VAL A 158 2.62 11.64 11.40
C VAL A 158 2.11 12.01 9.99
N ARG A 159 2.90 11.72 8.97
CA ARG A 159 2.56 11.93 7.56
C ARG A 159 2.20 10.61 6.89
N SER A 160 1.04 10.57 6.24
CA SER A 160 0.64 9.48 5.36
C SER A 160 0.92 9.88 3.92
N ILE A 161 1.78 9.13 3.23
CA ILE A 161 2.30 9.45 1.90
C ILE A 161 2.07 8.26 0.97
N SER A 162 1.61 8.54 -0.24
CA SER A 162 1.47 7.53 -1.30
C SER A 162 2.67 7.66 -2.22
N ALA A 163 3.30 6.52 -2.53
CA ALA A 163 4.35 6.44 -3.53
C ALA A 163 3.91 5.46 -4.63
N HIS A 164 4.01 5.90 -5.88
CA HIS A 164 3.94 5.00 -7.03
C HIS A 164 5.32 4.96 -7.70
N PRO A 165 5.85 3.77 -8.03
CA PRO A 165 7.18 3.64 -8.62
C PRO A 165 7.25 4.07 -10.09
N GLY A 166 6.10 4.30 -10.75
CA GLY A 166 6.05 4.18 -12.22
C GLY A 166 6.13 2.69 -12.62
N GLY A 167 6.06 2.37 -13.91
CA GLY A 167 6.28 0.98 -14.33
C GLY A 167 7.72 0.58 -14.05
N SER A 168 7.97 -0.43 -13.21
CA SER A 168 9.32 -0.91 -12.88
C SER A 168 9.48 -2.42 -13.13
N GLN A 169 10.67 -2.83 -13.56
CA GLN A 169 11.07 -4.22 -13.81
C GLN A 169 11.28 -4.95 -12.48
N THR A 170 10.21 -5.16 -11.72
CA THR A 170 10.25 -5.98 -10.51
C THR A 170 9.93 -7.42 -10.86
N ASN A 171 10.44 -8.39 -10.09
CA ASN A 171 10.06 -9.82 -10.18
C ASN A 171 8.56 -10.07 -9.87
N PHE A 172 7.80 -9.00 -9.67
CA PHE A 172 6.41 -8.93 -9.26
C PHE A 172 5.44 -9.57 -10.26
N ALA A 173 5.83 -9.69 -11.53
CA ALA A 173 5.02 -10.29 -12.59
C ALA A 173 5.71 -11.49 -13.29
N ASP A 174 6.78 -12.05 -12.71
CA ASP A 174 7.60 -13.10 -13.36
C ASP A 174 6.82 -14.39 -13.66
N HIS A 175 5.72 -14.63 -12.94
CA HIS A 175 4.81 -15.75 -13.17
C HIS A 175 3.81 -15.51 -14.34
N LEU A 176 3.84 -14.34 -14.99
CA LEU A 176 2.97 -13.99 -16.12
C LEU A 176 3.74 -13.97 -17.45
N PRO A 177 3.66 -15.06 -18.26
CA PRO A 177 4.47 -15.19 -19.48
C PRO A 177 4.22 -14.11 -20.56
N HIS A 178 3.06 -13.44 -20.54
CA HIS A 178 2.69 -12.41 -21.54
C HIS A 178 2.93 -10.95 -21.11
N MET A 179 3.28 -10.69 -19.84
CA MET A 179 3.72 -9.35 -19.40
C MET A 179 5.25 -9.19 -19.48
N ALA A 180 5.97 -10.30 -19.60
CA ALA A 180 7.41 -10.35 -19.79
C ALA A 180 7.88 -9.83 -21.16
N SER A 181 7.00 -9.44 -22.10
CA SER A 181 7.37 -8.90 -23.42
C SER A 181 7.27 -7.38 -23.54
N SER A 182 6.88 -6.66 -22.48
CA SER A 182 6.85 -5.18 -22.44
C SER A 182 8.06 -4.58 -21.71
N VAL A 183 9.20 -5.28 -21.75
CA VAL A 183 10.44 -5.01 -20.98
C VAL A 183 11.08 -3.65 -21.31
N SER A 184 10.80 -3.06 -22.47
CA SER A 184 11.47 -1.83 -22.93
C SER A 184 10.94 -0.51 -22.36
N THR A 185 9.81 -0.51 -21.63
CA THR A 185 9.20 0.70 -21.04
C THR A 185 9.19 0.71 -19.51
N PHE A 186 9.75 -0.31 -18.87
CA PHE A 186 9.85 -0.42 -17.42
C PHE A 186 11.20 0.12 -16.90
N GLN A 187 11.16 0.95 -15.86
CA GLN A 187 12.34 1.47 -15.16
C GLN A 187 13.00 0.36 -14.32
N SER A 188 14.26 0.53 -13.92
CA SER A 188 14.97 -0.44 -13.07
C SER A 188 14.28 -0.64 -11.70
N GLN A 189 14.58 -1.71 -10.97
CA GLN A 189 14.07 -1.90 -9.60
C GLN A 189 14.55 -0.77 -8.67
N GLU A 190 15.79 -0.35 -8.88
CA GLU A 190 16.44 0.76 -8.20
C GLU A 190 15.67 2.05 -8.46
N ASP A 191 15.39 2.39 -9.72
CA ASP A 191 14.63 3.58 -10.10
C ASP A 191 13.17 3.52 -9.62
N GLY A 192 12.54 2.35 -9.71
CA GLY A 192 11.21 2.12 -9.15
C GLY A 192 11.15 2.33 -7.64
N SER A 193 12.22 1.97 -6.92
CA SER A 193 12.32 2.16 -5.47
C SER A 193 12.52 3.64 -5.08
N MET A 194 13.01 4.49 -5.98
CA MET A 194 13.33 5.90 -5.67
C MET A 194 12.11 6.70 -5.24
N GLY A 195 10.93 6.43 -5.78
CA GLY A 195 9.69 7.08 -5.34
C GLY A 195 9.36 6.78 -3.87
N LEU A 196 9.53 5.51 -3.47
CA LEU A 196 9.36 5.06 -2.08
C LEU A 196 10.45 5.63 -1.18
N LEU A 197 11.73 5.53 -1.57
CA LEU A 197 12.87 6.05 -0.80
C LEU A 197 12.75 7.56 -0.59
N THR A 198 12.41 8.32 -1.63
CA THR A 198 12.19 9.76 -1.53
C THR A 198 11.06 10.09 -0.57
N ALA A 199 9.95 9.35 -0.61
CA ALA A 199 8.86 9.53 0.37
C ALA A 199 9.31 9.21 1.81
N MET A 200 10.17 8.20 1.99
CA MET A 200 10.70 7.81 3.30
C MET A 200 11.68 8.84 3.88
N VAL A 201 12.57 9.43 3.07
CA VAL A 201 13.73 10.20 3.59
C VAL A 201 13.72 11.70 3.26
N SER A 202 12.93 12.16 2.27
CA SER A 202 12.98 13.58 1.86
C SER A 202 12.54 14.52 2.97
N LEU A 203 13.37 15.51 3.30
CA LEU A 203 13.03 16.56 4.25
C LEU A 203 11.98 17.50 3.61
N GLY A 204 10.82 17.65 4.24
CA GLY A 204 9.92 18.79 3.99
C GLY A 204 9.01 18.80 2.75
N ARG A 205 8.66 17.68 2.11
CA ARG A 205 7.62 17.69 1.05
C ARG A 205 6.38 16.86 1.42
N SER A 206 5.23 17.53 1.46
CA SER A 206 3.89 16.94 1.43
C SER A 206 3.63 16.34 0.05
N SER A 207 3.45 15.02 -0.01
CA SER A 207 2.97 14.22 -1.16
C SER A 207 3.50 14.60 -2.56
N MET A 208 4.44 13.80 -3.10
CA MET A 208 4.77 13.79 -4.53
C MET A 208 3.76 12.95 -5.32
N ASP A 209 2.46 13.25 -5.23
CA ASP A 209 1.47 12.74 -6.19
C ASP A 209 1.10 13.89 -7.14
N PRO A 210 1.51 13.87 -8.42
CA PRO A 210 1.13 14.90 -9.38
C PRO A 210 -0.39 14.92 -9.70
N LEU A 211 -1.22 14.06 -9.08
CA LEU A 211 -2.64 13.90 -9.40
C LEU A 211 -3.64 14.31 -8.28
N VAL A 212 -3.23 15.20 -7.36
CA VAL A 212 -4.13 15.88 -6.40
C VAL A 212 -5.48 16.39 -6.99
N PRO A 213 -5.65 16.73 -8.28
CA PRO A 213 -6.95 17.20 -8.77
C PRO A 213 -8.05 16.14 -8.96
N LEU A 214 -7.75 14.84 -9.04
CA LEU A 214 -8.71 13.85 -9.58
C LEU A 214 -9.71 13.23 -8.57
N LEU A 215 -9.66 13.64 -7.30
CA LEU A 215 -10.66 13.23 -6.28
C LEU A 215 -11.45 14.41 -5.71
N ARG A 216 -11.59 15.52 -6.45
CA ARG A 216 -12.64 16.50 -6.16
C ARG A 216 -14.00 15.80 -6.35
N ASN A 217 -14.52 15.29 -5.24
CA ASN A 217 -15.87 14.79 -5.11
C ASN A 217 -16.85 15.91 -5.51
N PRO A 218 -17.69 15.74 -6.55
CA PRO A 218 -18.67 16.75 -6.94
C PRO A 218 -19.78 16.97 -5.88
N TYR A 219 -19.78 16.19 -4.79
CA TYR A 219 -20.78 16.23 -3.72
C TYR A 219 -20.28 16.84 -2.39
N LEU A 220 -19.06 17.37 -2.32
CA LEU A 220 -18.68 18.19 -1.16
C LEU A 220 -19.27 19.60 -1.32
N PRO A 221 -19.99 20.13 -0.31
CA PRO A 221 -20.46 21.51 -0.35
C PRO A 221 -19.25 22.43 -0.49
N LYS A 222 -19.34 23.36 -1.45
CA LYS A 222 -18.35 24.43 -1.59
C LYS A 222 -18.38 25.23 -0.29
N GLU A 223 -17.25 25.28 0.41
CA GLU A 223 -17.10 26.21 1.54
C GLU A 223 -17.36 27.63 1.03
N SER A 224 -18.21 28.34 1.78
CA SER A 224 -18.69 29.69 1.53
C SER A 224 -17.61 30.74 1.65
#